data_AF-M2YAU3-F1
#
_entry.id   AF-M2YAU3-F1
#
_cell.length_a   1.000
_cell.length_b   1.000
_cell.length_c   1.000
_cell.angle_alpha   90.00
_cell.angle_beta   90.00
_cell.angle_gamma   90.00
#
_symmetry.space_group_name_H-M   'P 1'
#
loop_
_entity.id
_entity.type
_entity.pdbx_description
1 polymer ?
#
loop_
_entity_poly.entity_id
_entity_poly.type
_entity_poly.pdbx_seq_one_letter_code
_entity_poly.pdbx_strand_id
1 'polypeptide(L)'
;MINFEAVPDELIRAGSRLHDITEMITRQPALRFKATASEAGDPVLVAALESFQEASAHSVAVLAEDVRRLGDRLGEAARDYRNREEEAIEKVRTIEAAESPVWQAGLAFVPENANTIQAVLG
;
A
#
# COMPACT_ATOMS: atom_id res chain seq x y z
N MET A 1 4.19 22.21 4.93
CA MET A 1 4.18 20.86 5.54
C MET A 1 3.15 20.06 4.77
N ILE A 2 3.57 19.11 3.94
CA ILE A 2 2.63 18.26 3.20
C ILE A 2 2.33 17.10 4.14
N ASN A 3 1.15 17.09 4.74
CA ASN A 3 0.66 15.90 5.44
C ASN A 3 0.37 14.85 4.37
N PHE A 4 1.36 14.01 4.08
CA PHE A 4 1.13 12.78 3.33
C PHE A 4 0.46 11.81 4.28
N GLU A 5 -0.86 11.94 4.40
CA GLU A 5 -1.70 10.94 5.03
C GLU A 5 -1.81 9.77 4.04
N ALA A 6 -0.75 8.97 3.96
CA ALA A 6 -0.82 7.71 3.25
C ALA A 6 -1.79 6.83 4.04
N VAL A 7 -2.97 6.56 3.49
CA VAL A 7 -3.98 5.69 4.11
C VAL A 7 -3.69 4.25 3.67
N PRO A 8 -3.06 3.39 4.52
CA PRO A 8 -2.63 2.06 4.09
C PRO A 8 -3.80 1.20 3.60
N ASP A 9 -4.99 1.43 4.15
CA ASP A 9 -6.21 0.73 3.75
C ASP A 9 -6.68 1.10 2.34
N GLU A 10 -6.44 2.33 1.88
CA GLU A 10 -6.71 2.71 0.49
C GLU A 10 -5.74 2.06 -0.48
N LEU A 11 -4.46 1.98 -0.11
CA LEU A 11 -3.45 1.29 -0.90
C LEU A 11 -3.75 -0.21 -1.02
N ILE A 12 -4.18 -0.86 0.07
CA ILE A 12 -4.61 -2.26 0.06
C ILE A 12 -5.83 -2.44 -0.83
N ARG A 13 -6.86 -1.58 -0.69
CA ARG A 13 -8.06 -1.64 -1.54
C ARG A 13 -7.72 -1.48 -3.02
N ALA A 14 -6.83 -0.55 -3.35
CA ALA A 14 -6.35 -0.36 -4.71
C ALA A 14 -5.58 -1.59 -5.23
N GLY A 15 -4.70 -2.16 -4.41
CA GLY A 15 -3.98 -3.40 -4.73
C GLY A 15 -4.91 -4.59 -4.98
N SER A 16 -5.91 -4.81 -4.13
CA SER A 16 -6.92 -5.85 -4.31
C SER A 16 -7.72 -5.66 -5.60
N ARG A 17 -8.10 -4.42 -5.92
CA ARG A 17 -8.83 -4.13 -7.16
C ARG A 17 -7.98 -4.44 -8.41
N LEU A 18 -6.67 -4.16 -8.38
CA LEU A 18 -5.77 -4.53 -9.48
C LEU A 18 -5.64 -6.04 -9.60
N HIS A 19 -5.58 -6.76 -8.48
CA HIS A 19 -5.59 -8.22 -8.49
C HIS A 19 -6.86 -8.79 -9.14
N ASP A 20 -8.04 -8.25 -8.79
CA ASP A 20 -9.31 -8.66 -9.40
C ASP A 20 -9.34 -8.38 -10.92
N ILE A 21 -8.77 -7.25 -11.35
CA ILE A 21 -8.63 -6.91 -12.78
C ILE A 21 -7.71 -7.91 -13.48
N THR A 22 -6.57 -8.26 -12.88
CA THR A 22 -5.66 -9.30 -13.41
C THR A 22 -6.40 -10.63 -13.57
N GLU A 23 -7.12 -11.09 -12.54
CA GLU A 23 -7.91 -12.33 -12.60
C GLU A 23 -9.00 -12.28 -13.69
N MET A 24 -9.67 -11.15 -13.86
CA MET A 24 -10.66 -10.97 -14.92
C MET A 24 -10.02 -11.08 -16.31
N ILE A 25 -8.87 -10.43 -16.52
CA ILE A 25 -8.15 -10.41 -17.80
C ILE A 25 -7.63 -11.81 -18.15
N THR A 26 -7.04 -12.53 -17.19
CA THR A 26 -6.51 -13.88 -17.42
C THR A 26 -7.61 -14.91 -17.67
N ARG A 27 -8.80 -14.73 -17.09
CA ARG A 27 -10.00 -15.56 -17.34
C ARG A 27 -10.68 -15.29 -18.68
N GLN A 28 -10.29 -14.25 -19.40
CA GLN A 28 -10.80 -13.94 -20.74
C GLN A 28 -9.75 -14.30 -21.81
N PRO A 29 -9.58 -15.58 -22.17
CA PRO A 29 -8.73 -15.99 -23.30
C PRO A 29 -9.30 -15.57 -24.68
N ALA A 30 -10.34 -14.72 -24.69
CA ALA A 30 -11.30 -14.56 -25.77
C ALA A 30 -10.92 -13.52 -26.84
N LEU A 31 -9.63 -13.18 -26.96
CA LEU A 31 -9.10 -12.69 -28.24
C LEU A 31 -8.73 -13.85 -29.18
N ARG A 32 -9.21 -15.07 -28.89
CA ARG A 32 -9.47 -16.07 -29.92
C ARG A 32 -10.62 -15.56 -30.80
N PHE A 33 -10.26 -14.80 -31.83
CA PHE A 33 -11.20 -14.31 -32.84
C PHE A 33 -12.12 -15.45 -33.29
N LYS A 34 -13.40 -15.12 -33.45
CA LYS A 34 -14.44 -16.07 -33.89
C LYS A 34 -14.11 -16.72 -35.23
N ALA A 35 -13.30 -16.05 -36.06
CA ALA A 35 -12.72 -16.62 -37.26
C ALA A 35 -11.56 -17.54 -36.87
N THR A 36 -11.84 -18.83 -36.86
CA THR A 36 -10.79 -19.84 -36.76
C THR A 36 -10.07 -19.95 -38.09
N ALA A 37 -8.75 -20.12 -38.05
CA ALA A 37 -7.94 -20.19 -39.26
C ALA A 37 -8.45 -21.26 -40.24
N SER A 38 -9.01 -22.36 -39.73
CA SER A 38 -9.67 -23.41 -40.52
C SER A 38 -10.86 -22.94 -41.39
N GLU A 39 -11.53 -21.85 -41.03
CA GLU A 39 -12.69 -21.31 -41.78
C GLU A 39 -12.27 -20.40 -42.94
N ALA A 40 -11.03 -19.89 -42.92
CA ALA A 40 -10.54 -18.91 -43.88
C ALA A 40 -10.27 -19.49 -45.28
N GLY A 41 -10.02 -20.81 -45.39
CA GLY A 41 -9.74 -21.50 -46.65
C GLY A 41 -8.46 -21.07 -47.38
N ASP A 42 -7.79 -20.03 -46.90
CA ASP A 42 -6.58 -19.44 -47.45
C ASP A 42 -5.42 -19.59 -46.44
N PRO A 43 -4.33 -20.31 -46.80
CA PRO A 43 -3.17 -20.52 -45.94
C PRO A 43 -2.47 -19.23 -45.47
N VAL A 44 -2.52 -18.16 -46.27
CA VAL A 44 -1.93 -16.86 -45.91
C VAL A 44 -2.79 -16.18 -44.83
N LEU A 45 -4.12 -16.25 -44.98
CA LEU A 45 -5.06 -15.72 -44.00
C LEU A 45 -5.02 -16.53 -42.68
N VAL A 46 -4.85 -17.85 -42.76
CA VAL A 46 -4.60 -18.74 -41.61
C VAL A 46 -3.39 -18.26 -40.81
N ALA A 47 -2.24 -18.11 -41.46
CA ALA A 47 -1.00 -17.73 -40.80
C ALA A 47 -1.07 -16.32 -40.19
N ALA A 48 -1.75 -15.37 -40.87
CA ALA A 48 -1.97 -14.04 -40.35
C ALA A 48 -2.87 -14.04 -39.09
N LEU A 49 -3.93 -14.84 -39.08
CA LEU A 49 -4.82 -15.00 -37.93
C LEU A 49 -4.10 -15.64 -36.74
N GLU A 50 -3.28 -16.67 -36.97
CA GLU A 50 -2.47 -17.31 -35.92
C GLU A 50 -1.46 -16.33 -35.32
N SER A 51 -0.73 -15.60 -36.15
CA SER A 51 0.22 -14.58 -35.70
C SER A 51 -0.47 -13.47 -34.88
N PHE A 52 -1.65 -13.02 -35.31
CA PHE A 52 -2.43 -12.05 -34.55
C PHE A 52 -2.87 -12.60 -33.20
N GLN A 53 -3.31 -13.86 -33.15
CA GLN A 53 -3.69 -14.53 -31.90
C GLN A 53 -2.52 -14.65 -30.94
N GLU A 54 -1.34 -15.02 -31.42
CA GLU A 54 -0.12 -15.11 -30.61
C GLU A 54 0.29 -13.74 -30.05
N ALA A 55 0.35 -12.70 -30.89
CA ALA A 55 0.68 -11.34 -30.47
C ALA A 55 -0.34 -10.80 -29.44
N SER A 56 -1.61 -11.10 -29.65
CA SER A 56 -2.68 -10.74 -28.72
C SER A 56 -2.54 -11.46 -27.38
N ALA A 57 -2.27 -12.76 -27.38
CA ALA A 57 -2.08 -13.55 -26.16
C ALA A 57 -0.85 -13.05 -25.38
N HIS A 58 0.24 -12.74 -26.08
CA HIS A 58 1.44 -12.16 -25.48
C HIS A 58 1.13 -10.81 -24.83
N SER A 59 0.42 -9.92 -25.52
CA SER A 59 0.07 -8.58 -25.00
C SER A 59 -0.80 -8.67 -23.74
N VAL A 60 -1.76 -9.59 -23.72
CA VAL A 60 -2.60 -9.86 -22.54
C VAL A 60 -1.76 -10.35 -21.37
N ALA A 61 -0.82 -11.27 -21.61
CA ALA A 61 0.06 -11.79 -20.57
C ALA A 61 0.96 -10.71 -19.96
N VAL A 62 1.54 -9.84 -20.80
CA VAL A 62 2.36 -8.71 -20.35
C VAL A 62 1.53 -7.74 -19.51
N LEU A 63 0.35 -7.34 -20.01
CA LEU A 63 -0.51 -6.41 -19.27
C LEU A 63 -0.98 -6.99 -17.93
N ALA A 64 -1.35 -8.28 -17.91
CA ALA A 64 -1.76 -8.96 -16.69
C ALA A 64 -0.64 -8.96 -15.62
N GLU A 65 0.60 -9.20 -16.04
CA GLU A 65 1.77 -9.18 -15.16
C GLU A 65 2.08 -7.77 -14.64
N ASP A 66 1.98 -6.74 -15.48
CA ASP A 66 2.21 -5.36 -15.07
C ASP A 66 1.18 -4.89 -14.03
N VAL A 67 -0.10 -5.19 -14.26
CA VAL A 67 -1.19 -4.88 -13.32
C VAL A 67 -0.98 -5.62 -12.00
N ARG A 68 -0.59 -6.90 -12.05
CA ARG A 68 -0.30 -7.71 -10.87
C ARG A 68 0.84 -7.09 -10.05
N ARG A 69 1.96 -6.75 -10.69
CA ARG A 69 3.11 -6.11 -10.04
C ARG A 69 2.76 -4.78 -9.41
N LEU A 70 1.92 -3.98 -10.07
CA LEU A 70 1.45 -2.72 -9.48
C LEU A 70 0.62 -2.97 -8.22
N GLY A 71 -0.26 -3.97 -8.23
CA GLY A 71 -1.02 -4.38 -7.04
C GLY A 71 -0.12 -4.83 -5.90
N ASP A 72 0.89 -5.65 -6.18
CA ASP A 72 1.87 -6.12 -5.18
C ASP A 72 2.62 -4.94 -4.53
N ARG A 73 3.07 -3.98 -5.34
CA ARG A 73 3.79 -2.78 -4.86
C ARG A 73 2.93 -1.88 -4.00
N LEU A 74 1.63 -1.76 -4.30
CA LEU A 74 0.70 -1.04 -3.43
C LEU A 74 0.54 -1.75 -2.07
N GLY A 75 0.47 -3.08 -2.08
CA GLY A 75 0.43 -3.88 -0.86
C GLY A 75 1.70 -3.77 -0.02
N GLU A 76 2.87 -3.73 -0.66
CA GLU A 76 4.17 -3.48 0.00
C GLU A 76 4.22 -2.09 0.62
N ALA A 77 3.87 -1.05 -0.14
CA ALA A 77 3.83 0.32 0.37
C ALA A 77 2.89 0.46 1.58
N ALA A 78 1.72 -0.17 1.55
CA ALA A 78 0.79 -0.16 2.68
C ALA A 78 1.38 -0.79 3.95
N ARG A 79 2.09 -1.91 3.82
CA ARG A 79 2.77 -2.56 4.95
C ARG A 79 3.88 -1.67 5.51
N ASP A 80 4.67 -1.06 4.64
CA ASP A 80 5.75 -0.17 5.05
C ASP A 80 5.21 1.05 5.81
N TYR A 81 4.11 1.65 5.35
CA TYR A 81 3.46 2.75 6.06
C TYR A 81 2.99 2.33 7.46
N ARG A 82 2.32 1.18 7.61
CA ARG A 82 1.90 0.68 8.94
C ARG A 82 3.08 0.41 9.86
N ASN A 83 4.11 -0.26 9.37
CA ASN A 83 5.29 -0.58 10.17
C ASN A 83 5.97 0.71 10.68
N ARG A 84 6.09 1.72 9.82
CA ARG A 84 6.66 3.02 10.19
C ARG A 84 5.77 3.81 11.15
N GLU A 85 4.46 3.71 11.02
CA GLU A 85 3.50 4.30 11.96
C GLU A 85 3.61 3.65 13.35
N GLU A 86 3.66 2.32 13.42
CA GLU A 86 3.85 1.56 14.66
C GLU A 86 5.20 1.92 15.33
N GLU A 87 6.29 1.98 14.56
CA GLU A 87 7.60 2.44 15.06
C GLU A 87 7.54 3.87 15.62
N ALA A 88 6.77 4.77 14.98
CA ALA A 88 6.61 6.13 15.44
C ALA A 88 5.81 6.18 16.75
N ILE A 89 4.72 5.42 16.85
CA ILE A 89 3.90 5.31 18.06
C ILE A 89 4.72 4.77 19.24
N GLU A 90 5.52 3.72 19.03
CA GLU A 90 6.38 3.16 20.08
C GLU A 90 7.45 4.16 20.55
N LYS A 91 8.03 4.95 19.63
CA LYS A 91 8.96 6.03 19.98
C LYS A 91 8.26 7.10 20.83
N VAL A 92 7.05 7.52 20.44
CA VAL A 92 6.27 8.50 21.21
C VAL A 92 5.97 7.98 22.62
N ARG A 93 5.48 6.73 22.74
CA ARG A 93 5.23 6.09 24.05
C ARG A 93 6.48 6.03 24.92
N THR A 94 7.62 5.72 24.33
CA THR A 94 8.91 5.67 25.05
C THR A 94 9.29 7.05 25.60
N ILE A 95 9.10 8.11 24.81
CA ILE A 95 9.36 9.50 25.24
C ILE A 95 8.39 9.89 26.37
N GLU A 96 7.09 9.65 26.22
CA GLU A 96 6.08 9.95 27.23
C GLU A 96 6.34 9.22 28.56
N ALA A 97 6.76 7.95 28.48
CA ALA A 97 7.13 7.15 29.64
C ALA A 97 8.42 7.64 30.32
N ALA A 98 9.37 8.20 29.57
CA ALA A 98 10.61 8.77 30.11
C ALA A 98 10.39 10.17 30.75
N GLU A 99 9.41 10.93 30.27
CA GLU A 99 9.07 12.24 30.85
C GLU A 99 8.20 12.10 32.11
N SER A 100 7.37 11.06 32.20
CA SER A 100 6.44 10.83 33.32
C SER A 100 7.07 10.80 34.74
N PRO A 101 8.27 10.24 34.99
CA PRO A 101 8.92 10.27 36.30
C PRO A 101 9.49 11.64 36.67
N VAL A 102 9.84 12.47 35.68
CA VAL A 102 10.51 13.76 35.89
C VAL A 102 9.52 14.81 36.40
N TRP A 103 8.26 14.73 35.99
CA TRP A 103 7.20 15.62 36.47
C TRP A 103 6.71 15.30 37.88
N GLN A 104 6.79 14.04 38.32
CA GLN A 104 6.39 13.64 39.68
C GLN A 104 7.42 14.01 40.75
N ALA A 105 8.71 14.11 40.40
CA ALA A 105 9.75 14.58 41.31
C ALA A 105 9.78 16.11 41.50
N GLY A 106 9.23 16.88 40.55
CA GLY A 106 9.15 18.35 40.61
C GLY A 106 7.91 18.91 41.32
N LEU A 107 6.96 18.05 41.70
CA LEU A 107 5.70 18.42 42.38
C LEU A 107 5.52 17.63 43.68
N ALA A 108 6.60 17.46 44.45
CA ALA A 108 6.49 17.10 45.86
C ALA A 108 5.83 18.26 46.63
N PHE A 109 4.51 18.34 46.51
CA PHE A 109 3.64 19.19 47.31
C PHE A 109 3.74 18.67 48.75
N VAL A 110 4.53 19.36 49.57
CA VAL A 110 4.52 19.18 51.03
C VAL A 110 3.23 19.84 51.53
N PRO A 111 2.25 19.09 52.08
CA PRO A 111 1.09 19.71 52.67
C PRO A 111 1.43 19.97 54.13
N GLU A 112 2.03 21.11 54.46
CA GLU A 112 1.92 21.63 55.81
C GLU A 112 2.13 23.14 55.91
N ASN A 113 1.05 23.80 56.28
CA ASN A 113 0.92 25.09 56.92
C ASN A 113 1.09 26.38 56.09
N ALA A 114 0.11 27.24 56.31
CA ALA A 114 -0.04 28.56 55.78
C ALA A 114 1.16 29.47 56.11
N ASN A 115 1.39 30.41 55.18
CA ASN A 115 2.23 31.60 55.30
C ASN A 115 3.75 31.35 55.31
N THR A 116 4.38 31.46 54.14
CA THR A 116 5.18 32.64 53.73
C THR A 116 6.08 32.23 52.57
N ILE A 117 5.87 32.81 51.37
CA ILE A 117 6.83 32.69 50.26
C ILE A 117 7.96 33.70 50.52
N GLN A 118 9.19 33.23 50.74
CA GLN A 118 10.39 34.05 50.57
C GLN A 118 11.13 33.59 49.32
N ALA A 119 11.22 34.49 48.34
CA ALA A 119 12.15 34.39 47.23
C ALA A 119 13.56 34.75 47.70
N VAL A 120 14.53 33.88 47.44
CA VAL A 120 15.96 34.22 47.57
C VAL A 120 16.55 34.25 46.17
N LEU A 121 16.88 35.45 45.71
CA LEU A 121 17.82 35.70 44.63
C LEU A 121 19.21 35.77 45.24
N GLY A 122 20.12 34.94 44.73
CA GLY A 122 21.55 34.91 45.06
C GLY A 122 22.28 33.95 44.15
#